data_AF-A0A4Q4MUM8-F1
#
_entry.id   AF-A0A4Q4MUM8-F1
#
_cell.length_a   1.000
_cell.length_b   1.000
_cell.length_c   1.000
_cell.angle_alpha   90.00
_cell.angle_beta   90.00
_cell.angle_gamma   90.00
#
_symmetry.space_group_name_H-M   'P 1'
#
loop_
_entity.id
_entity.type
_entity.pdbx_description
1 polymer ?
#
loop_
_entity_poly.entity_id
_entity_poly.type
_entity_poly.pdbx_seq_one_letter_code
_entity_poly.pdbx_strand_id
1 'polypeptide(L)'
;MADGSPDYKVLYLEAERRREEEQRKREEAERKREEAEQAQERATEKTRKTALPEFLDACHTHLHSGLTVQTDPTLSTQGNPANANNKLRPERVVLWTDFPAQQATSWNDLMESGFASERHFTSLHTLEETGEAVQRRMMSSELDLNVFQRHTVEDQVSLIIQGMHSDRRLRRKFGLQGSVNFENHANTLSPESQLEEDMEQLTVSGTGRRRSPRLQAKAKKTRPSGSTDAAEAEDAGRK
;
A
#
# COMPACT_ATOMS: atom_id res chain seq x y z
N MET A 1 42.42 -33.16 -71.16
CA MET A 1 41.75 -32.54 -70.01
C MET A 1 40.65 -33.50 -69.56
N ALA A 2 41.00 -34.53 -68.79
CA ALA A 2 40.02 -35.49 -68.27
C ALA A 2 39.49 -34.88 -66.97
N ASP A 3 38.31 -34.27 -67.05
CA ASP A 3 37.57 -33.78 -65.90
C ASP A 3 37.10 -35.01 -65.11
N GLY A 4 37.67 -35.22 -63.93
CA GLY A 4 37.41 -36.39 -63.11
C GLY A 4 35.96 -36.42 -62.67
N SER A 5 35.25 -37.50 -63.00
CA SER A 5 33.86 -37.73 -62.56
C SER A 5 33.75 -37.47 -61.05
N PRO A 6 32.78 -36.68 -60.59
CA PRO A 6 32.60 -36.42 -59.16
C PRO A 6 32.45 -37.73 -58.39
N ASP A 7 33.12 -37.85 -57.25
CA ASP A 7 32.88 -38.94 -56.32
C ASP A 7 31.50 -38.73 -55.68
N TYR A 8 30.47 -39.29 -56.31
CA TYR A 8 29.07 -39.21 -55.90
C TYR A 8 28.85 -39.68 -54.46
N LYS A 9 29.73 -40.53 -53.92
CA LYS A 9 29.66 -40.99 -52.53
C LYS A 9 30.02 -39.88 -51.55
N VAL A 10 31.04 -39.08 -51.89
CA VAL A 10 31.45 -37.90 -51.10
C VAL A 10 30.35 -36.84 -51.13
N LEU A 11 29.79 -36.56 -52.32
CA LEU A 11 28.69 -35.60 -52.47
C LEU A 11 27.44 -36.00 -51.68
N TYR A 12 27.11 -37.30 -51.64
CA TYR A 12 25.98 -37.82 -50.87
C TYR A 12 26.17 -37.63 -49.36
N LEU A 13 27.35 -37.97 -48.83
CA LEU A 13 27.67 -37.82 -47.40
C LEU A 13 27.70 -36.35 -46.96
N GLU A 14 28.21 -35.44 -47.80
CA GLU A 14 28.17 -34.00 -47.52
C GLU A 14 26.74 -33.45 -47.51
N ALA A 15 25.87 -33.94 -48.41
CA ALA A 15 24.46 -33.56 -48.45
C ALA A 15 23.70 -34.08 -47.22
N GLU A 16 24.00 -35.30 -46.76
CA GLU A 16 23.42 -35.88 -45.54
C GLU A 16 23.84 -35.10 -44.29
N ARG A 17 25.14 -34.81 -44.13
CA ARG A 17 25.63 -33.99 -43.03
C ARG A 17 25.03 -32.58 -43.03
N ARG A 18 24.84 -31.96 -44.20
CA ARG A 18 24.16 -30.66 -44.31
C ARG A 18 22.70 -30.73 -43.84
N ARG A 19 21.97 -31.80 -44.19
CA ARG A 19 20.59 -32.00 -43.74
C ARG A 19 20.52 -32.19 -42.23
N GLU A 20 21.41 -32.99 -41.66
CA GLU A 20 21.50 -33.20 -40.21
C GLU A 20 21.85 -31.89 -39.47
N GLU A 21 22.80 -31.11 -39.98
CA GLU A 21 23.15 -29.80 -39.41
C GLU A 21 22.01 -28.80 -39.51
N GLU A 22 21.31 -28.74 -40.65
CA GLU A 22 20.12 -27.90 -40.80
C GLU A 22 18.99 -28.33 -39.86
N GLN A 23 18.76 -29.65 -39.72
CA GLN A 23 17.75 -30.18 -38.82
C GLN A 23 18.08 -29.85 -37.36
N ARG A 24 19.34 -30.07 -36.92
CA ARG A 24 19.80 -29.65 -35.59
C ARG A 24 19.65 -28.15 -35.35
N LYS A 25 19.96 -27.32 -36.36
CA LYS A 25 19.77 -25.85 -36.25
C LYS A 25 18.30 -25.48 -36.13
N ARG A 26 17.40 -26.18 -36.84
CA ARG A 26 15.95 -25.97 -36.75
C ARG A 26 15.42 -26.39 -35.38
N GLU A 27 15.80 -27.57 -34.90
CA GLU A 27 15.43 -28.07 -33.57
C GLU A 27 15.94 -27.14 -32.45
N GLU A 28 17.18 -26.65 -32.54
CA GLU A 28 17.71 -25.69 -31.57
C GLU A 28 17.00 -24.33 -31.64
N ALA A 29 16.66 -23.87 -32.85
CA ALA A 29 15.91 -22.63 -33.02
C ALA A 29 14.46 -22.75 -32.52
N GLU A 30 13.82 -23.90 -32.70
CA GLU A 30 12.48 -24.20 -32.17
C GLU A 30 12.50 -24.23 -30.65
N ARG A 31 13.43 -24.98 -30.04
CA ARG A 31 13.58 -25.01 -28.58
C ARG A 31 13.81 -23.61 -27.99
N LYS A 32 14.67 -22.80 -28.62
CA LYS A 32 14.90 -21.41 -28.18
C LYS A 32 13.65 -20.54 -28.29
N ARG A 33 12.81 -20.76 -29.31
CA ARG A 33 11.53 -20.05 -29.46
C ARG A 33 10.54 -20.46 -28.37
N GLU A 34 10.40 -21.75 -28.11
CA GLU A 34 9.55 -22.26 -27.04
C GLU A 34 9.99 -21.74 -25.67
N GLU A 35 11.29 -21.79 -25.37
CA GLU A 35 11.84 -21.23 -24.12
C GLU A 35 11.58 -19.72 -23.99
N ALA A 36 11.72 -18.96 -25.09
CA ALA A 36 11.45 -17.53 -25.11
C ALA A 36 9.95 -17.22 -24.92
N GLU A 37 9.07 -18.00 -25.55
CA GLU A 37 7.62 -17.86 -25.42
C GLU A 37 7.17 -18.18 -23.99
N GLN A 38 7.67 -19.27 -23.39
CA GLN A 38 7.40 -19.61 -21.99
C GLN A 38 7.97 -18.57 -21.00
N ALA A 39 9.13 -17.99 -21.30
CA ALA A 39 9.69 -16.92 -20.47
C ALA A 39 8.82 -15.65 -20.57
N GLN A 40 8.35 -15.32 -21.77
CA GLN A 40 7.44 -14.21 -22.00
C GLN A 40 6.10 -14.42 -21.30
N GLU A 41 5.50 -15.60 -21.42
CA GLU A 41 4.25 -15.94 -20.73
C GLU A 41 4.39 -15.77 -19.22
N ARG A 42 5.42 -16.37 -18.60
CA ARG A 42 5.69 -16.21 -17.17
C ARG A 42 5.90 -14.75 -16.75
N ALA A 43 6.59 -13.95 -17.57
CA ALA A 43 6.76 -12.53 -17.31
C ALA A 43 5.42 -11.77 -17.37
N THR A 44 4.57 -12.09 -18.34
CA THR A 44 3.23 -11.49 -18.44
C THR A 44 2.33 -11.89 -17.28
N GLU A 45 2.38 -13.14 -16.82
CA GLU A 45 1.62 -13.59 -15.66
C GLU A 45 2.07 -12.93 -14.36
N LYS A 46 3.37 -12.70 -14.18
CA LYS A 46 3.88 -12.00 -13.00
C LYS A 46 3.54 -10.50 -12.98
N THR A 47 3.42 -9.88 -14.15
CA THR A 47 3.27 -8.42 -14.29
C THR A 47 1.84 -7.97 -14.56
N ARG A 48 0.93 -8.86 -14.98
CA ARG A 48 -0.50 -8.54 -15.12
C ARG A 48 -1.13 -8.19 -13.77
N LYS A 49 -2.25 -7.47 -13.83
CA LYS A 49 -3.08 -7.19 -12.66
C LYS A 49 -3.68 -8.49 -12.09
N THR A 50 -3.86 -8.52 -10.78
CA THR A 50 -4.40 -9.66 -10.05
C THR A 50 -5.90 -9.50 -9.82
N ALA A 51 -6.61 -10.62 -9.77
CA ALA A 51 -8.00 -10.66 -9.28
C ALA A 51 -8.02 -10.64 -7.75
N LEU A 52 -9.18 -10.39 -7.12
CA LEU A 52 -9.24 -10.25 -5.66
C LEU A 52 -8.66 -11.46 -4.89
N PRO A 53 -8.99 -12.73 -5.22
CA PRO A 53 -8.42 -13.88 -4.51
C PRO A 53 -6.91 -14.00 -4.67
N GLU A 54 -6.41 -13.81 -5.90
CA GLU A 54 -4.98 -13.81 -6.23
C GLU A 54 -4.25 -12.70 -5.49
N PHE A 55 -4.85 -11.51 -5.41
CA PHE A 55 -4.32 -10.36 -4.69
C PHE A 55 -4.22 -10.63 -3.19
N LEU A 56 -5.28 -11.16 -2.55
CA LEU A 56 -5.29 -11.44 -1.13
C LEU A 56 -4.28 -12.52 -0.74
N ASP A 57 -4.17 -13.58 -1.55
CA ASP A 57 -3.17 -14.63 -1.37
C ASP A 57 -1.75 -14.10 -1.51
N ALA A 58 -1.51 -13.24 -2.51
CA ALA A 58 -0.23 -12.57 -2.70
C ALA A 58 0.11 -11.60 -1.56
N CYS A 59 -0.87 -10.83 -1.06
CA CYS A 59 -0.68 -10.00 0.12
C CYS A 59 -0.29 -10.84 1.33
N HIS A 60 -0.97 -11.96 1.58
CA HIS A 60 -0.61 -12.87 2.67
C HIS A 60 0.83 -13.38 2.50
N THR A 61 1.12 -14.01 1.37
CA THR A 61 2.38 -14.69 1.09
C THR A 61 3.58 -13.73 1.08
N HIS A 62 3.46 -12.60 0.38
CA HIS A 62 4.59 -11.69 0.16
C HIS A 62 4.71 -10.60 1.23
N LEU A 63 3.57 -10.07 1.73
CA LEU A 63 3.60 -8.94 2.66
C LEU A 63 3.56 -9.37 4.13
N HIS A 64 2.82 -10.43 4.48
CA HIS A 64 2.56 -10.81 5.89
C HIS A 64 3.39 -11.99 6.37
N SER A 65 3.56 -13.06 5.58
CA SER A 65 4.19 -14.30 6.03
C SER A 65 5.67 -14.15 6.42
N GLY A 66 6.36 -13.13 5.89
CA GLY A 66 7.77 -12.84 6.21
C GLY A 66 8.00 -11.92 7.41
N LEU A 67 6.95 -11.63 8.20
CA LEU A 67 7.06 -10.72 9.34
C LEU A 67 8.05 -11.23 10.40
N THR A 68 9.07 -10.42 10.71
CA THR A 68 10.04 -10.71 11.77
C THR A 68 10.02 -9.64 12.85
N VAL A 69 9.99 -10.10 14.11
CA VAL A 69 9.97 -9.22 15.28
C VAL A 69 11.32 -9.31 15.98
N GLN A 70 11.84 -8.17 16.46
CA GLN A 70 13.03 -8.13 17.29
C GLN A 70 12.78 -8.91 18.58
N THR A 71 13.58 -9.96 18.80
CA THR A 71 13.45 -10.84 19.97
C THR A 71 14.32 -10.40 21.13
N ASP A 72 15.39 -9.63 20.88
CA ASP A 72 16.21 -9.03 21.92
C ASP A 72 15.50 -7.79 22.49
N PRO A 73 15.05 -7.83 23.76
CA PRO A 73 14.35 -6.71 24.36
C PRO A 73 15.20 -5.45 24.39
N THR A 74 16.53 -5.55 24.48
CA THR A 74 17.44 -4.38 24.58
C THR A 74 17.52 -3.57 23.28
N LEU A 75 17.16 -4.19 22.16
CA LEU A 75 17.15 -3.59 20.83
C LEU A 75 15.73 -3.17 20.39
N SER A 76 14.76 -3.25 21.29
CA SER A 76 13.38 -2.84 21.05
C SER A 76 13.06 -1.54 21.80
N THR A 77 11.94 -0.91 21.42
CA THR A 77 11.47 0.31 22.07
C THR A 77 11.19 0.03 23.55
N GLN A 78 11.88 0.77 24.42
CA GLN A 78 11.68 0.68 25.86
C GLN A 78 10.53 1.57 26.29
N GLY A 79 9.62 1.04 27.11
CA GLY A 79 8.50 1.80 27.66
C GLY A 79 7.69 0.95 28.62
N ASN A 80 6.94 1.60 29.51
CA ASN A 80 6.00 0.88 30.36
C ASN A 80 4.68 0.69 29.59
N PRO A 81 4.32 -0.54 29.17
CA PRO A 81 3.06 -0.79 28.47
C PRO A 81 1.84 -0.48 29.36
N ALA A 82 2.02 -0.41 30.68
CA ALA A 82 0.99 -0.02 31.64
C ALA A 82 0.71 1.49 31.68
N ASN A 83 1.22 2.31 30.74
CA ASN A 83 0.87 3.72 30.61
C ASN A 83 -0.51 3.93 29.95
N ALA A 84 -1.53 3.29 30.54
CA ALA A 84 -2.94 3.44 30.19
C ALA A 84 -3.70 4.34 31.18
N ASN A 85 -3.01 4.88 32.19
CA ASN A 85 -3.61 5.80 33.16
C ASN A 85 -4.20 7.01 32.43
N ASN A 86 -5.45 7.35 32.76
CA ASN A 86 -6.21 8.42 32.13
C ASN A 86 -6.52 8.24 30.62
N LYS A 87 -6.33 7.05 30.04
CA LYS A 87 -6.84 6.72 28.70
C LYS A 87 -8.26 6.17 28.81
N LEU A 88 -9.13 6.60 27.90
CA LEU A 88 -10.46 6.00 27.74
C LEU A 88 -10.27 4.53 27.36
N ARG A 89 -10.95 3.65 28.08
CA ARG A 89 -10.95 2.20 27.82
C ARG A 89 -12.36 1.66 28.04
N PRO A 90 -12.78 0.64 27.28
CA PRO A 90 -14.04 -0.02 27.52
C PRO A 90 -14.04 -0.69 28.90
N GLU A 91 -15.14 -0.60 29.63
CA GLU A 91 -15.32 -1.27 30.93
C GLU A 91 -15.46 -2.79 30.78
N ARG A 92 -15.96 -3.23 29.63
CA ARG A 92 -16.22 -4.63 29.30
C ARG A 92 -15.81 -4.91 27.87
N VAL A 93 -15.11 -6.03 27.67
CA VAL A 93 -14.94 -6.62 26.34
C VAL A 93 -16.03 -7.67 26.21
N VAL A 94 -16.90 -7.52 25.23
CA VAL A 94 -18.02 -8.43 24.96
C VAL A 94 -17.78 -9.11 23.62
N LEU A 95 -18.14 -10.39 23.54
CA LEU A 95 -18.07 -11.13 22.28
C LEU A 95 -19.05 -10.52 21.28
N TRP A 96 -18.57 -10.26 20.06
CA TRP A 96 -19.42 -9.87 18.95
C TRP A 96 -20.03 -11.12 18.31
N THR A 97 -21.16 -11.57 18.86
CA THR A 97 -21.71 -12.92 18.62
C THR A 97 -22.15 -13.18 17.18
N ASP A 98 -22.63 -12.16 16.49
CA ASP A 98 -23.15 -12.27 15.12
C ASP A 98 -22.13 -11.85 14.04
N PHE A 99 -20.96 -11.33 14.44
CA PHE A 99 -19.92 -10.89 13.51
C PHE A 99 -19.49 -11.99 12.52
N PRO A 100 -19.22 -13.25 12.91
CA PRO A 100 -18.82 -14.27 11.95
C PRO A 100 -19.86 -14.50 10.84
N ALA A 101 -21.15 -14.47 11.20
CA ALA A 101 -22.25 -14.64 10.24
C ALA A 101 -22.38 -13.42 9.31
N GLN A 102 -22.27 -12.20 9.86
CA GLN A 102 -22.27 -10.96 9.07
C GLN A 102 -21.07 -10.92 8.11
N GLN A 103 -19.89 -11.31 8.58
CA GLN A 103 -18.66 -11.36 7.80
C GLN A 103 -18.77 -12.37 6.65
N ALA A 104 -19.26 -13.59 6.91
CA ALA A 104 -19.48 -14.60 5.87
C ALA A 104 -20.47 -14.12 4.80
N THR A 105 -21.56 -13.47 5.21
CA THR A 105 -22.53 -12.88 4.27
C THR A 105 -21.86 -11.82 3.39
N SER A 106 -21.05 -10.94 3.99
CA SER A 106 -20.33 -9.89 3.27
C SER A 106 -19.32 -10.46 2.28
N TRP A 107 -18.61 -11.53 2.65
CA TRP A 107 -17.69 -12.25 1.75
C TRP A 107 -18.43 -12.92 0.60
N ASN A 108 -19.54 -13.61 0.85
CA ASN A 108 -20.33 -14.23 -0.22
C ASN A 108 -20.77 -13.17 -1.23
N ASP A 109 -21.28 -12.04 -0.73
CA ASP A 109 -21.74 -10.93 -1.55
C ASP A 109 -20.63 -10.31 -2.41
N LEU A 110 -19.41 -10.25 -1.87
CA LEU A 110 -18.23 -9.77 -2.57
C LEU A 110 -17.74 -10.78 -3.60
N MET A 111 -17.68 -12.06 -3.25
CA MET A 111 -17.14 -13.13 -4.09
C MET A 111 -18.09 -13.51 -5.24
N GLU A 112 -19.41 -13.35 -5.07
CA GLU A 112 -20.41 -13.53 -6.13
C GLU A 112 -20.42 -12.38 -7.15
N SER A 113 -19.70 -11.29 -6.89
CA SER A 113 -19.64 -10.14 -7.79
C SER A 113 -18.56 -10.31 -8.88
N GLY A 114 -18.76 -9.66 -10.03
CA GLY A 114 -17.75 -9.63 -11.11
C GLY A 114 -16.43 -9.02 -10.65
N PHE A 115 -16.49 -8.05 -9.73
CA PHE A 115 -15.33 -7.40 -9.12
C PHE A 115 -14.31 -8.39 -8.53
N ALA A 116 -14.75 -9.51 -7.95
CA ALA A 116 -13.83 -10.48 -7.38
C ALA A 116 -13.01 -11.23 -8.45
N SER A 117 -13.60 -11.44 -9.64
CA SER A 117 -12.96 -12.15 -10.76
C SER A 117 -12.18 -11.23 -11.69
N GLU A 118 -12.54 -9.96 -11.73
CA GLU A 118 -11.87 -8.96 -12.55
C GLU A 118 -10.48 -8.58 -12.01
N ARG A 119 -9.55 -8.31 -12.93
CA ARG A 119 -8.14 -8.04 -12.61
C ARG A 119 -7.91 -6.56 -12.38
N HIS A 120 -8.20 -6.08 -11.18
CA HIS A 120 -8.05 -4.67 -10.81
C HIS A 120 -6.76 -4.37 -10.03
N PHE A 121 -6.19 -5.38 -9.38
CA PHE A 121 -5.24 -5.16 -8.29
C PHE A 121 -3.79 -5.29 -8.72
N THR A 122 -2.90 -4.79 -7.87
CA THR A 122 -1.44 -4.80 -8.05
C THR A 122 -0.92 -6.17 -8.50
N SER A 123 0.06 -6.17 -9.40
CA SER A 123 0.65 -7.40 -9.93
C SER A 123 1.41 -8.18 -8.86
N LEU A 124 1.57 -9.48 -9.07
CA LEU A 124 2.35 -10.35 -8.18
C LEU A 124 3.78 -9.84 -8.00
N HIS A 125 4.42 -9.45 -9.10
CA HIS A 125 5.78 -8.93 -9.07
C HIS A 125 5.92 -7.69 -8.18
N THR A 126 5.00 -6.73 -8.27
CA THR A 126 5.07 -5.51 -7.44
C THR A 126 4.80 -5.81 -5.97
N LEU A 127 3.90 -6.75 -5.65
CA LEU A 127 3.67 -7.20 -4.27
C LEU A 127 4.88 -7.94 -3.70
N GLU A 128 5.55 -8.76 -4.51
CA GLU A 128 6.80 -9.45 -4.16
C GLU A 128 7.90 -8.43 -3.81
N GLU A 129 8.14 -7.44 -4.68
CA GLU A 129 9.12 -6.37 -4.42
C GLU A 129 8.79 -5.53 -3.18
N THR A 130 7.50 -5.20 -2.99
CA THR A 130 7.04 -4.47 -1.80
C THR A 130 7.26 -5.30 -0.54
N GLY A 131 6.97 -6.60 -0.60
CA GLY A 131 7.21 -7.55 0.48
C GLY A 131 8.68 -7.63 0.87
N GLU A 132 9.59 -7.75 -0.10
CA GLU A 132 11.02 -7.72 0.16
C GLU A 132 11.47 -6.43 0.86
N ALA A 133 10.93 -5.28 0.45
CA ALA A 133 11.26 -4.00 1.07
C ALA A 133 10.77 -3.91 2.52
N VAL A 134 9.56 -4.42 2.81
CA VAL A 134 8.98 -4.48 4.16
C VAL A 134 9.77 -5.45 5.05
N GLN A 135 10.08 -6.64 4.55
CA GLN A 135 10.80 -7.69 5.30
C GLN A 135 12.23 -7.31 5.68
N ARG A 136 12.89 -6.43 4.93
CA ARG A 136 14.22 -5.88 5.30
C ARG A 136 14.21 -5.13 6.64
N ARG A 137 13.05 -4.70 7.11
CA ARG A 137 12.89 -4.02 8.40
C ARG A 137 12.39 -5.02 9.44
N MET A 138 13.27 -5.42 10.34
CA MET A 138 12.87 -6.15 11.54
C MET A 138 12.07 -5.22 12.46
N MET A 139 10.94 -5.70 12.98
CA MET A 139 10.09 -4.87 13.83
C MET A 139 10.72 -4.68 15.21
N SER A 140 11.24 -3.49 15.47
CA SER A 140 11.87 -3.13 16.75
C SER A 140 11.18 -1.97 17.46
N SER A 141 10.28 -1.27 16.75
CA SER A 141 9.64 -0.07 17.26
C SER A 141 8.20 0.12 16.77
N GLU A 142 7.47 1.03 17.43
CA GLU A 142 6.15 1.46 17.00
C GLU A 142 6.19 2.08 15.60
N LEU A 143 7.28 2.78 15.24
CA LEU A 143 7.46 3.31 13.90
C LEU A 143 7.59 2.19 12.85
N ASP A 144 8.34 1.13 13.16
CA ASP A 144 8.45 -0.03 12.28
C ASP A 144 7.08 -0.72 12.09
N LEU A 145 6.31 -0.84 13.18
CA LEU A 145 4.94 -1.35 13.14
C LEU A 145 4.01 -0.48 12.31
N ASN A 146 4.09 0.84 12.45
CA ASN A 146 3.27 1.74 11.65
C ASN A 146 3.60 1.63 10.15
N VAL A 147 4.89 1.60 9.80
CA VAL A 147 5.31 1.41 8.40
C VAL A 147 4.82 0.07 7.87
N PHE A 148 4.97 -1.01 8.65
CA PHE A 148 4.46 -2.33 8.26
C PHE A 148 2.96 -2.28 8.00
N GLN A 149 2.16 -1.87 8.99
CA GLN A 149 0.69 -1.85 8.89
C GLN A 149 0.20 -1.01 7.72
N ARG A 150 0.84 0.13 7.47
CA ARG A 150 0.48 1.01 6.36
C ARG A 150 0.59 0.29 5.01
N HIS A 151 1.74 -0.32 4.74
CA HIS A 151 1.99 -0.96 3.45
C HIS A 151 1.24 -2.29 3.29
N THR A 152 1.10 -3.07 4.36
CA THR A 152 0.58 -4.44 4.28
C THR A 152 -0.91 -4.55 4.52
N VAL A 153 -1.53 -3.54 5.15
CA VAL A 153 -2.96 -3.53 5.48
C VAL A 153 -3.63 -2.28 4.93
N GLU A 154 -3.22 -1.09 5.38
CA GLU A 154 -3.98 0.15 5.13
C GLU A 154 -4.08 0.45 3.63
N ASP A 155 -2.95 0.53 2.94
CA ASP A 155 -2.91 0.82 1.50
C ASP A 155 -3.67 -0.25 0.69
N GLN A 156 -3.54 -1.52 1.08
CA GLN A 156 -4.21 -2.63 0.39
C GLN A 156 -5.73 -2.58 0.59
N VAL A 157 -6.20 -2.27 1.80
CA VAL A 157 -7.62 -2.08 2.10
C VAL A 157 -8.16 -0.86 1.36
N SER A 158 -7.44 0.24 1.32
CA SER A 158 -7.84 1.44 0.57
C SER A 158 -8.05 1.14 -0.91
N LEU A 159 -7.15 0.36 -1.53
CA LEU A 159 -7.29 -0.09 -2.92
C LEU A 159 -8.54 -0.96 -3.13
N ILE A 160 -8.82 -1.89 -2.22
CA ILE A 160 -10.02 -2.73 -2.27
C ILE A 160 -11.28 -1.87 -2.18
N ILE A 161 -11.37 -0.97 -1.20
CA ILE A 161 -12.54 -0.12 -1.01
C ILE A 161 -12.76 0.83 -2.20
N GLN A 162 -11.69 1.41 -2.75
CA GLN A 162 -11.76 2.23 -3.97
C GLN A 162 -12.30 1.43 -5.16
N GLY A 163 -11.84 0.19 -5.32
CA GLY A 163 -12.35 -0.75 -6.32
C GLY A 163 -13.84 -1.05 -6.11
N MET A 164 -14.23 -1.44 -4.90
CA MET A 164 -15.62 -1.75 -4.54
C MET A 164 -16.55 -0.54 -4.74
N HIS A 165 -16.08 0.68 -4.46
CA HIS A 165 -16.84 1.90 -4.68
C HIS A 165 -17.10 2.16 -6.17
N SER A 166 -16.20 1.72 -7.05
CA SER A 166 -16.37 1.85 -8.51
C SER A 166 -17.45 0.90 -9.06
N ASP A 167 -17.68 -0.24 -8.40
CA ASP A 167 -18.78 -1.15 -8.70
C ASP A 167 -20.11 -0.63 -8.13
N ARG A 168 -21.08 -0.33 -9.01
CA ARG A 168 -22.39 0.22 -8.60
C ARG A 168 -23.23 -0.70 -7.72
N ARG A 169 -23.08 -2.02 -7.86
CA ARG A 169 -23.81 -3.02 -7.06
C ARG A 169 -23.19 -3.08 -5.67
N LEU A 170 -21.88 -3.22 -5.57
CA LEU A 170 -21.16 -3.25 -4.27
C LEU A 170 -21.29 -1.93 -3.52
N ARG A 171 -21.12 -0.79 -4.21
CA ARG A 171 -21.31 0.54 -3.61
C ARG A 171 -22.67 0.69 -2.94
N ARG A 172 -23.76 0.31 -3.62
CA ARG A 172 -25.11 0.39 -3.05
C ARG A 172 -25.34 -0.61 -1.93
N LYS A 173 -24.80 -1.82 -2.08
CA LYS A 173 -24.98 -2.91 -1.11
C LYS A 173 -24.29 -2.62 0.22
N PHE A 174 -23.06 -2.12 0.18
CA PHE A 174 -22.25 -1.78 1.35
C PHE A 174 -22.34 -0.31 1.76
N GLY A 175 -23.14 0.50 1.06
CA GLY A 175 -23.32 1.92 1.39
C GLY A 175 -22.05 2.78 1.26
N LEU A 176 -21.11 2.38 0.40
CA LEU A 176 -19.81 3.05 0.27
C LEU A 176 -19.97 4.48 -0.27
N GLN A 177 -19.42 5.46 0.46
CA GLN A 177 -19.50 6.89 0.12
C GLN A 177 -18.26 7.43 -0.58
N GLY A 178 -17.20 6.63 -0.74
CA GLY A 178 -15.96 7.05 -1.37
C GLY A 178 -14.81 6.10 -1.06
N SER A 179 -13.58 6.62 -1.15
CA SER A 179 -12.36 5.94 -0.69
C SER A 179 -12.22 6.01 0.83
N VAL A 180 -11.37 5.15 1.38
CA VAL A 180 -10.97 5.18 2.79
C VAL A 180 -9.50 5.59 2.88
N ASN A 181 -9.20 6.48 3.82
CA ASN A 181 -7.84 6.91 4.15
C ASN A 181 -7.55 6.60 5.62
N PHE A 182 -6.32 6.17 5.89
CA PHE A 182 -5.86 5.85 7.24
C PHE A 182 -4.92 6.95 7.72
N GLU A 183 -5.19 7.48 8.92
CA GLU A 183 -4.51 8.64 9.46
C GLU A 183 -4.14 8.44 10.93
N ASN A 184 -2.90 8.80 11.28
CA ASN A 184 -2.37 8.65 12.64
C ASN A 184 -2.76 9.81 13.57
N HIS A 185 -3.42 10.85 13.05
CA HIS A 185 -3.66 12.08 13.80
C HIS A 185 -5.12 12.53 13.69
N ALA A 186 -5.84 12.57 14.81
CA ALA A 186 -7.26 12.93 14.81
C ALA A 186 -7.58 14.33 14.25
N ASN A 187 -6.59 15.24 14.12
CA ASN A 187 -6.78 16.55 13.51
C ASN A 187 -6.83 16.53 11.97
N THR A 188 -6.57 15.40 11.32
CA THR A 188 -6.81 15.21 9.88
C THR A 188 -8.21 14.67 9.58
N LEU A 189 -8.98 14.30 10.61
CA LEU A 189 -10.37 13.87 10.51
C LEU A 189 -11.37 15.04 10.49
N SER A 190 -10.88 16.28 10.30
CA SER A 190 -11.75 17.44 10.09
C SER A 190 -12.54 17.27 8.79
N PRO A 191 -13.80 17.72 8.71
CA PRO A 191 -14.59 17.69 7.48
C PRO A 191 -13.80 18.29 6.31
N GLU A 192 -13.89 17.71 5.10
CA GLU A 192 -13.15 18.17 3.91
C GLU A 192 -13.33 19.68 3.65
N SER A 193 -14.50 20.24 3.97
CA SER A 193 -14.77 21.68 3.86
C SER A 193 -13.86 22.54 4.74
N GLN A 194 -13.42 22.05 5.91
CA GLN A 194 -12.46 22.74 6.78
C GLN A 194 -11.02 22.60 6.27
N LEU A 195 -10.68 21.50 5.60
CA LEU A 195 -9.35 21.32 5.00
C LEU A 195 -9.16 22.20 3.76
N GLU A 196 -10.20 22.35 2.94
CA GLU A 196 -10.22 23.27 1.79
C GLU A 196 -10.10 24.74 2.23
N GLU A 197 -10.87 25.17 3.25
CA GLU A 197 -10.75 26.52 3.84
C GLU A 197 -9.36 26.77 4.45
N ASP A 198 -8.78 25.79 5.15
CA ASP A 198 -7.43 25.89 5.72
C ASP A 198 -6.33 25.93 4.63
N MET A 199 -6.58 25.31 3.46
CA MET A 199 -5.69 25.35 2.29
C MET A 199 -5.82 26.64 1.48
N GLU A 200 -7.01 27.22 1.38
CA GLU A 200 -7.22 28.53 0.75
C GLU A 200 -6.61 29.68 1.59
N GLN A 201 -6.47 29.47 2.90
CA GLN A 201 -5.80 30.39 3.83
C GLN A 201 -4.26 30.29 3.85
N LEU A 202 -3.66 29.40 3.03
CA LEU A 202 -2.21 29.30 2.86
C LEU A 202 -1.67 30.44 1.97
N THR A 203 -1.66 31.67 2.49
CA THR A 203 -0.84 32.73 1.93
C THR A 203 0.63 32.45 2.22
N VAL A 204 1.49 32.49 1.20
CA VAL A 204 2.94 32.17 1.20
C VAL A 204 3.80 33.12 2.06
N SER A 205 3.20 34.03 2.82
CA SER A 205 3.92 35.00 3.65
C SER A 205 3.54 34.81 5.12
N GLY A 206 4.36 34.09 5.88
CA GLY A 206 4.16 34.04 7.33
C GLY A 206 5.04 33.05 8.05
N THR A 207 6.14 33.55 8.61
CA THR A 207 6.95 32.89 9.63
C THR A 207 6.13 32.67 10.91
N GLY A 208 5.25 31.68 10.91
CA GLY A 208 4.41 31.33 12.05
C GLY A 208 4.54 29.85 12.37
N ARG A 209 5.17 29.53 13.51
CA ARG A 209 5.28 28.15 14.00
C ARG A 209 3.87 27.61 14.23
N ARG A 210 3.41 26.71 13.35
CA ARG A 210 2.09 26.04 13.40
C ARG A 210 1.82 25.50 14.81
N ARG A 211 0.76 25.96 15.46
CA ARG A 211 0.21 25.36 16.69
C ARG A 211 -1.23 24.95 16.43
N SER A 212 -1.59 23.74 16.85
CA SER A 212 -2.95 23.21 16.65
C SER A 212 -4.01 24.07 17.36
N PRO A 213 -5.26 24.14 16.84
CA PRO A 213 -6.33 24.93 17.43
C PRO A 213 -6.58 24.64 18.91
N ARG A 214 -6.41 23.38 19.32
CA ARG A 214 -6.49 22.93 20.72
C ARG A 214 -5.39 23.55 21.60
N LEU A 215 -4.17 23.67 21.10
CA LEU A 215 -3.06 24.32 21.81
C LEU A 215 -3.23 25.84 21.84
N GLN A 216 -3.79 26.44 20.78
CA GLN A 216 -4.15 27.85 20.76
C GLN A 216 -5.27 28.16 21.78
N ALA A 217 -6.31 27.32 21.86
CA ALA A 217 -7.38 27.44 22.84
C ALA A 217 -6.87 27.30 24.28
N LYS A 218 -5.93 26.38 24.53
CA LYS A 218 -5.24 26.26 25.83
C LYS A 218 -4.42 27.50 26.16
N ALA A 219 -3.68 28.07 25.21
CA ALA A 219 -2.89 29.28 25.40
C ALA A 219 -3.76 30.55 25.61
N LYS A 220 -4.95 30.58 25.00
CA LYS A 220 -5.93 31.66 25.21
C LYS A 220 -6.56 31.59 26.61
N LYS A 221 -6.76 30.39 27.15
CA LYS A 221 -7.22 30.18 28.54
C LYS A 221 -6.20 30.54 29.61
N THR A 222 -4.90 30.54 29.31
CA THR A 222 -3.84 30.87 30.27
C THR A 222 -3.41 32.34 30.28
N ARG A 223 -4.02 33.21 29.46
CA ARG A 223 -3.80 34.67 29.57
C ARG A 223 -4.77 35.25 30.62
N PRO A 224 -4.27 35.87 31.71
CA PRO A 224 -5.15 36.51 32.68
C PRO A 224 -5.75 37.77 32.05
N SER A 225 -7.08 37.88 32.11
CA SER A 225 -7.83 39.06 31.70
C SER A 225 -7.64 40.17 32.74
N GLY A 226 -6.85 41.19 32.40
CA GLY A 226 -6.71 42.36 33.26
C GLY A 226 -5.69 43.36 32.76
N SER A 227 -6.08 44.20 31.80
CA SER A 227 -5.55 45.56 31.68
C SER A 227 -6.54 46.38 30.84
N THR A 228 -7.42 47.12 31.53
CA THR A 228 -8.16 48.23 30.94
C THR A 228 -7.19 49.39 30.74
N ASP A 229 -7.12 49.86 29.49
CA ASP A 229 -6.48 51.12 29.13
C ASP A 229 -7.11 52.31 29.87
N ALA A 230 -6.26 53.21 30.36
CA ALA A 230 -6.60 54.60 30.57
C ALA A 230 -5.42 55.45 30.08
N ALA A 231 -5.55 55.98 28.87
CA ALA A 231 -4.74 57.07 28.36
C ALA A 231 -5.60 58.34 28.45
N GLU A 232 -5.13 59.34 29.19
CA GLU A 232 -5.60 60.73 29.05
C GLU A 232 -4.39 61.66 29.12
N ALA A 233 -4.43 62.69 28.28
CA ALA A 233 -3.31 63.44 27.75
C ALA A 233 -2.93 64.70 28.54
N GLU A 234 -1.65 65.07 28.37
CA GLU A 234 -1.00 66.40 28.35
C GLU A 234 -1.53 67.59 29.20
N ASP A 235 -0.64 68.22 29.99
CA ASP A 235 0.11 69.45 29.64
C ASP A 235 0.48 70.31 30.88
N ALA A 236 1.61 71.02 30.74
CA ALA A 236 2.01 72.27 31.38
C ALA A 236 2.55 72.30 32.81
N GLY A 237 3.82 72.75 32.91
CA GLY A 237 4.10 73.95 33.72
C GLY A 237 5.02 73.80 34.94
N ARG A 238 6.32 73.93 34.69
CA ARG A 238 7.27 74.84 35.38
C ARG A 238 6.87 75.37 36.79
N LYS A 239 7.57 74.90 37.82
CA LYS A 239 8.44 75.71 38.69
C LYS A 239 9.30 74.81 39.57
#